data_AF-A0A4E0RWW3-F1
#
_entry.id   AF-A0A4E0RWW3-F1
#
_cell.length_a   1.000
_cell.length_b   1.000
_cell.length_c   1.000
_cell.angle_alpha   90.00
_cell.angle_beta   90.00
_cell.angle_gamma   90.00
#
_symmetry.space_group_name_H-M   'P 1'
#
loop_
_entity.id
_entity.type
_entity.pdbx_description
1 polymer ?
#
loop_
_entity_poly.entity_id
_entity_poly.type
_entity_poly.pdbx_seq_one_letter_code
_entity_poly.pdbx_strand_id
1 'polypeptide(L)'
;MVELLNLVEPYIVWGYPSLQTVRDLITKRGRTSINQRKRPIDNKLIEERLGTHGILCLEDLLHELVTVGPQLKSVLRFMQPFKLMPPSKSWLSGSKRCHTSADHLTGMREENINDMIRRMI
;
A
#
# COMPACT_ATOMS: atom_id res chain seq x y z
N MET A 1 -17.05 5.68 -0.24
CA MET A 1 -15.78 4.99 -0.63
C MET A 1 -16.05 3.61 -1.24
N VAL A 2 -16.94 2.80 -0.66
CA VAL A 2 -17.28 1.46 -1.18
C VAL A 2 -17.80 1.52 -2.62
N GLU A 3 -18.64 2.51 -2.95
CA GLU A 3 -19.15 2.71 -4.32
C GLU A 3 -18.05 2.93 -5.38
N LEU A 4 -16.99 3.68 -5.03
CA LEU A 4 -15.84 3.88 -5.91
C LEU A 4 -15.07 2.58 -6.10
N LEU A 5 -14.89 1.80 -5.03
CA LEU A 5 -14.21 0.49 -5.08
C LEU A 5 -14.96 -0.50 -5.96
N ASN A 6 -16.30 -0.52 -5.89
CA ASN A 6 -17.13 -1.38 -6.75
C ASN A 6 -16.99 -1.00 -8.23
N LEU A 7 -16.87 0.29 -8.55
CA LEU A 7 -16.68 0.75 -9.93
C LEU A 7 -15.32 0.31 -10.50
N VAL A 8 -14.26 0.37 -9.70
CA VAL A 8 -12.90 0.00 -10.13
C VAL A 8 -12.53 -1.46 -9.87
N GLU A 9 -13.43 -2.22 -9.22
CA GLU A 9 -13.27 -3.62 -8.86
C GLU A 9 -12.67 -4.51 -9.96
N PRO A 10 -13.10 -4.43 -11.24
CA PRO A 10 -12.52 -5.28 -12.29
C PRO A 10 -11.04 -4.98 -12.59
N TYR A 11 -10.49 -3.86 -12.10
CA TYR A 11 -9.12 -3.43 -12.39
C TYR A 11 -8.17 -3.52 -11.19
N ILE A 12 -8.71 -3.63 -9.97
CA ILE A 12 -7.92 -3.59 -8.74
C ILE A 12 -8.10 -4.86 -7.92
N VAL A 13 -7.16 -5.08 -7.01
CA VAL A 13 -7.30 -6.04 -5.92
C VAL A 13 -7.19 -5.25 -4.63
N TRP A 14 -8.11 -5.46 -3.69
CA TRP A 14 -8.11 -4.77 -2.41
C TRP A 14 -8.54 -5.72 -1.28
N GLY A 15 -8.24 -5.36 -0.04
CA GLY A 15 -8.42 -6.23 1.12
C GLY A 15 -7.82 -5.61 2.37
N TYR A 16 -7.68 -6.42 3.43
CA TYR A 16 -7.21 -5.99 4.74
C TYR A 16 -5.75 -6.40 4.95
N PRO A 17 -4.81 -5.43 4.89
CA PRO A 17 -3.41 -5.74 5.13
C PRO A 17 -3.14 -5.95 6.63
N SER A 18 -2.29 -6.92 6.94
CA SER A 18 -1.76 -7.13 8.29
C SER A 18 -0.70 -6.08 8.64
N LEU A 19 -0.48 -5.85 9.94
CA LEU A 19 0.59 -4.98 10.45
C LEU A 19 1.95 -5.31 9.83
N GLN A 20 2.27 -6.61 9.72
CA GLN A 20 3.53 -7.07 9.14
C GLN A 20 3.63 -6.73 7.66
N THR A 21 2.55 -6.90 6.90
CA THR A 21 2.53 -6.57 5.47
C THR A 21 2.74 -5.08 5.23
N VAL A 22 2.10 -4.23 6.04
CA VAL A 22 2.28 -2.77 5.98
C VAL A 22 3.72 -2.39 6.32
N ARG A 23 4.30 -2.98 7.36
CA ARG A 23 5.71 -2.78 7.72
C ARG A 23 6.65 -3.14 6.58
N ASP A 24 6.47 -4.30 5.97
CA ASP A 24 7.31 -4.77 4.88
C ASP A 24 7.17 -3.86 3.63
N LEU A 25 5.97 -3.37 3.34
CA LEU A 25 5.73 -2.42 2.25
C LEU A 25 6.48 -1.11 2.45
N ILE A 26 6.35 -0.51 3.64
CA ILE A 26 6.99 0.78 3.95
C ILE A 26 8.51 0.63 3.94
N THR A 27 9.04 -0.39 4.59
CA THR A 27 10.49 -0.58 4.72
C THR A 27 11.16 -0.95 3.40
N LYS A 28 10.58 -1.86 2.61
CA LYS A 28 11.22 -2.36 1.36
C LYS A 28 10.86 -1.54 0.13
N ARG A 29 9.66 -0.96 0.09
CA ARG A 29 9.11 -0.29 -1.11
C ARG A 29 8.69 1.16 -0.86
N GLY A 30 8.73 1.65 0.38
CA GLY A 30 8.36 3.01 0.75
C GLY A 30 9.27 4.06 0.15
N ARG A 31 8.65 5.05 -0.50
CA ARG A 31 9.33 6.18 -1.12
C ARG A 31 8.56 7.46 -0.87
N THR A 32 9.29 8.56 -0.80
CA THR A 32 8.74 9.91 -0.67
C THR A 32 9.13 10.75 -1.87
N SER A 33 8.24 11.64 -2.27
CA SER A 33 8.51 12.62 -3.33
C SER A 33 8.91 13.95 -2.69
N ILE A 34 10.22 14.23 -2.67
CA ILE A 34 10.76 15.49 -2.11
C ILE A 34 11.51 16.19 -3.24
N ASN A 35 11.13 17.45 -3.52
CA ASN A 35 11.70 18.25 -4.61
C ASN A 35 11.66 17.51 -5.97
N GLN A 36 10.54 16.85 -6.26
CA GLN A 36 10.33 16.03 -7.46
C GLN A 36 11.28 14.83 -7.61
N ARG A 37 12.08 14.53 -6.58
CA ARG A 37 12.97 13.37 -6.56
C ARG A 37 12.43 12.31 -5.61
N LYS A 38 12.53 11.05 -6.04
CA LYS A 38 12.16 9.89 -5.22
C LYS A 38 13.30 9.59 -4.26
N ARG A 39 13.00 9.60 -2.97
CA ARG A 39 13.93 9.19 -1.91
C ARG A 39 13.33 8.04 -1.11
N PRO A 40 14.16 7.13 -0.57
CA PRO A 40 13.70 6.18 0.43
C PRO A 40 13.22 6.93 1.68
N ILE A 41 12.27 6.33 2.39
CA ILE A 41 11.78 6.87 3.66
C ILE A 41 12.89 6.70 4.71
N ASP A 42 13.20 7.78 5.42
CA ASP A 42 14.18 7.81 6.51
C ASP A 42 13.59 8.62 7.67
N ASN A 43 13.97 8.31 8.91
CA ASN A 43 13.40 8.95 10.10
C ASN A 43 13.64 10.46 10.09
N LYS A 44 14.81 10.91 9.62
CA LYS A 44 15.11 12.35 9.48
C LYS A 44 14.15 13.07 8.54
N LEU A 45 13.77 12.42 7.45
CA LEU A 45 12.82 12.99 6.48
C LEU A 45 11.39 12.99 7.01
N ILE A 46 11.04 11.98 7.80
CA ILE A 46 9.75 11.92 8.50
C ILE A 46 9.66 13.09 9.48
N GLU A 47 10.65 13.24 10.37
CA GLU A 47 10.68 14.31 11.36
C GLU A 47 10.64 15.70 10.71
N GLU A 48 11.41 15.93 9.64
CA GLU A 48 11.43 17.22 8.92
C GLU A 48 10.05 17.58 8.33
N ARG A 49 9.28 16.60 7.86
CA ARG A 49 8.03 16.84 7.10
C ARG A 49 6.76 16.63 7.89
N LEU A 50 6.77 15.72 8.84
CA LEU A 50 5.63 15.29 9.63
C LEU A 50 5.84 15.51 11.13
N GLY A 51 6.98 16.05 11.57
CA GLY A 51 7.24 16.34 12.98
C GLY A 51 6.23 17.33 13.59
N THR A 52 5.69 18.26 12.79
CA THR A 52 4.60 19.16 13.20
C THR A 52 3.30 18.42 13.52
N HIS A 53 3.12 17.22 12.98
CA HIS A 53 1.99 16.34 13.21
C HIS A 53 2.25 15.31 14.33
N GLY A 54 3.41 15.38 15.00
CA GLY A 54 3.80 14.44 16.06
C GLY A 54 4.32 13.09 15.54
N ILE A 55 4.63 12.98 14.25
CA ILE A 55 5.16 11.76 13.64
C ILE A 55 6.67 11.93 13.50
N LEU A 56 7.44 11.24 14.33
CA LEU A 56 8.90 11.41 14.41
C LEU A 56 9.64 10.25 13.73
N CYS A 57 9.07 9.05 13.82
CA CYS A 57 9.72 7.83 13.35
C CYS A 57 8.84 7.04 12.36
N LEU A 58 9.47 6.07 11.69
CA LEU A 58 8.77 5.12 10.81
C LEU A 58 7.66 4.33 11.54
N GLU A 59 7.85 4.02 12.83
CA GLU A 59 6.84 3.28 13.61
C GLU A 59 5.60 4.13 13.89
N ASP A 60 5.76 5.43 14.16
CA ASP A 60 4.63 6.36 14.33
C ASP A 60 3.83 6.48 13.02
N LEU A 61 4.55 6.55 11.90
CA LEU A 61 3.95 6.59 10.56
C LEU A 61 3.15 5.30 10.28
N LEU A 62 3.69 4.16 10.67
CA LEU A 62 3.03 2.86 10.53
C LEU A 62 1.81 2.74 11.45
N HIS A 63 1.90 3.25 12.68
CA HIS A 63 0.79 3.33 13.61
C HIS A 63 -0.37 4.12 13.02
N GLU A 64 -0.13 5.35 12.54
CA GLU A 64 -1.15 6.20 11.91
C GLU A 64 -1.83 5.54 10.69
N LEU A 65 -1.07 4.77 9.90
CA LEU A 65 -1.63 4.05 8.74
C LEU A 65 -2.56 2.90 9.13
N VAL A 66 -2.21 2.16 10.20
CA VAL A 66 -2.97 0.98 10.63
C VAL A 66 -4.16 1.36 11.49
N THR A 67 -4.01 2.35 12.38
CA THR A 67 -5.11 2.83 13.23
C THR A 67 -6.02 3.84 12.54
N VAL A 68 -5.68 4.26 11.31
CA VAL A 68 -6.41 5.29 10.56
C VAL A 68 -6.49 6.57 11.40
N GLY A 69 -5.32 7.07 11.79
CA GLY A 69 -5.20 8.23 12.66
C GLY A 69 -5.61 9.57 12.00
N PRO A 70 -5.71 10.65 12.80
CA PRO A 70 -6.21 11.95 12.32
C PRO A 70 -5.31 12.59 11.26
N GLN A 71 -4.03 12.23 11.19
CA GLN A 71 -3.05 12.82 10.27
C GLN A 71 -2.78 11.94 9.04
N LEU A 72 -3.60 10.91 8.82
CA LEU A 72 -3.49 9.99 7.69
C LEU A 72 -3.39 10.70 6.33
N LYS A 73 -4.14 11.78 6.12
CA LYS A 73 -4.10 12.54 4.86
C LYS A 73 -2.71 13.16 4.60
N SER A 74 -2.04 13.65 5.64
CA SER A 74 -0.69 14.20 5.54
C SER A 74 0.33 13.10 5.25
N VAL A 75 0.20 11.96 5.92
CA VAL A 75 1.03 10.76 5.70
C VAL A 75 0.89 10.25 4.26
N LEU A 76 -0.34 10.09 3.76
CA LEU A 76 -0.60 9.64 2.39
C LEU A 76 -0.08 10.60 1.32
N ARG A 77 -0.05 11.91 1.59
CA ARG A 77 0.52 12.91 0.67
C ARG A 77 2.05 12.91 0.68
N PHE A 78 2.65 12.62 1.83
CA PHE A 78 4.10 12.49 1.98
C PHE A 78 4.64 11.26 1.23
N MET A 79 3.92 10.15 1.31
CA MET A 79 4.27 8.90 0.66
C MET A 79 3.90 8.90 -0.83
N GLN A 80 4.72 8.21 -1.64
CA GLN A 80 4.40 7.91 -3.02
C GLN A 80 3.73 6.54 -3.13
N PRO A 81 2.84 6.30 -4.13
CA PRO A 81 2.35 4.97 -4.42
C PRO A 81 3.47 3.94 -4.59
N PHE A 82 3.30 2.78 -3.96
CA PHE A 82 4.26 1.70 -4.00
C PHE A 82 4.36 1.11 -5.42
N LYS A 83 5.59 0.88 -5.89
CA LYS A 83 5.84 0.16 -7.13
C LYS A 83 6.18 -1.29 -6.80
N LEU A 84 5.22 -2.18 -7.00
CA LEU A 84 5.34 -3.62 -6.75
C LEU A 84 5.89 -4.36 -7.97
N MET A 85 6.49 -5.53 -7.74
CA MET A 85 6.84 -6.46 -8.79
C MET A 85 5.65 -7.39 -9.11
N PRO A 86 5.56 -7.96 -10.32
CA PRO A 86 4.56 -8.99 -10.59
C PRO A 86 4.78 -10.18 -9.65
N PRO A 87 3.70 -10.84 -9.20
CA PRO A 87 3.81 -12.01 -8.33
C PRO A 87 4.55 -13.14 -9.07
N SER A 88 5.36 -13.93 -8.35
CA SER A 88 6.13 -15.03 -8.93
C SER A 88 5.27 -15.96 -9.80
N LYS A 89 5.86 -16.52 -10.87
CA LYS A 89 5.25 -17.13 -12.08
C LYS A 89 4.06 -18.09 -11.85
N SER A 90 3.85 -18.62 -10.64
CA SER A 90 2.78 -19.57 -10.31
C SER A 90 1.39 -18.95 -10.06
N TRP A 91 1.26 -17.63 -9.86
CA TRP A 91 -0.06 -17.03 -9.53
C TRP A 91 -0.93 -16.69 -10.76
N LEU A 92 -0.30 -16.56 -11.93
CA LEU A 92 -0.93 -16.03 -13.15
C LEU A 92 -1.25 -17.13 -14.18
N SER A 93 -1.82 -18.26 -13.73
CA SER A 93 -2.35 -19.27 -14.65
C SER A 93 -3.70 -18.87 -15.29
N GLY A 94 -4.04 -17.57 -15.26
CA GLY A 94 -5.26 -16.99 -15.81
C GLY A 94 -4.99 -15.61 -16.41
N SER A 95 -5.80 -15.23 -17.40
CA SER A 95 -5.70 -13.94 -18.09
C SER A 95 -6.03 -12.80 -17.13
N LYS A 96 -5.18 -11.77 -17.04
CA LYS A 96 -5.47 -10.54 -16.24
C LYS A 96 -6.59 -9.67 -16.81
N ARG A 97 -7.23 -10.11 -17.91
CA ARG A 97 -8.27 -9.39 -18.65
C ARG A 97 -9.49 -10.28 -18.76
N CYS A 98 -10.28 -10.41 -17.70
CA CYS A 98 -11.57 -11.07 -17.82
C CYS A 98 -12.63 -10.30 -17.04
N HIS A 99 -13.64 -9.85 -17.79
CA HIS A 99 -14.87 -9.22 -17.31
C HIS A 99 -15.86 -10.25 -16.75
N THR A 100 -15.37 -11.42 -16.34
CA THR A 100 -16.19 -12.58 -16.01
C THR A 100 -16.07 -12.86 -14.52
N SER A 101 -17.22 -12.98 -13.85
CA SER A 101 -17.38 -13.34 -12.43
C SER A 101 -16.72 -14.65 -12.00
N ALA A 102 -16.15 -15.41 -12.93
CA ALA A 102 -15.41 -16.65 -12.70
C ALA A 102 -13.91 -16.44 -12.39
N ASP A 103 -13.34 -15.27 -12.72
CA ASP A 103 -11.91 -15.05 -12.58
C ASP A 103 -11.59 -14.47 -11.20
N HIS A 104 -11.12 -15.31 -10.29
CA HIS A 104 -10.83 -14.99 -8.89
C HIS A 104 -9.61 -14.06 -8.71
N LEU A 105 -9.16 -13.36 -9.76
CA LEU A 105 -7.89 -12.63 -9.83
C LEU A 105 -7.99 -11.16 -9.39
N THR A 106 -9.16 -10.53 -9.55
CA THR A 106 -9.47 -9.13 -9.22
C THR A 106 -10.56 -9.04 -8.14
N GLY A 107 -10.75 -7.85 -7.54
CA GLY A 107 -11.77 -7.61 -6.50
C GLY A 107 -11.31 -7.77 -5.05
N MET A 108 -12.28 -7.92 -4.14
CA MET A 108 -12.04 -8.01 -2.69
C MET A 108 -11.46 -9.37 -2.31
N ARG A 109 -10.32 -9.35 -1.60
CA ARG A 109 -9.61 -10.57 -1.14
C ARG A 109 -9.46 -10.68 0.36
N GLU A 110 -10.08 -9.79 1.12
CA GLU A 110 -10.03 -9.79 2.59
C GLU A 110 -8.59 -9.95 3.09
N GLU A 111 -8.30 -10.95 3.91
CA GLU A 111 -6.97 -11.21 4.49
C GLU A 111 -5.99 -11.91 3.52
N ASN A 112 -6.49 -12.57 2.48
CA ASN A 112 -5.66 -13.29 1.49
C ASN A 112 -4.77 -12.36 0.66
N ILE A 113 -5.03 -11.04 0.71
CA ILE A 113 -4.18 -10.03 0.08
C ILE A 113 -2.75 -10.03 0.64
N ASN A 114 -2.57 -10.45 1.89
CA ASN A 114 -1.28 -10.43 2.58
C ASN A 114 -0.27 -11.35 1.90
N ASP A 115 -0.67 -12.57 1.57
CA ASP A 115 0.19 -13.54 0.90
C ASP A 115 0.52 -13.13 -0.54
N MET A 116 -0.43 -12.48 -1.20
CA MET A 116 -0.21 -11.91 -2.53
C MET A 116 0.86 -10.82 -2.49
N ILE A 117 0.73 -9.86 -1.56
CA ILE A 117 1.68 -8.76 -1.41
C ILE A 117 3.07 -9.28 -1.03
N ARG A 118 3.17 -10.26 -0.12
CA ARG A 118 4.46 -10.88 0.26
C ARG A 118 5.23 -11.46 -0.93
N ARG A 119 4.54 -11.92 -1.98
CA ARG A 119 5.16 -12.45 -3.22
C ARG A 119 5.53 -11.36 -4.23
N MET A 120 5.06 -10.13 -4.03
CA MET A 120 5.27 -8.97 -4.92
C MET A 120 6.26 -7.94 -4.37
N ILE A 121 6.48 -7.94 -3.05
CA ILE A 121 7.50 -7.15 -2.35
C ILE A 121 8.88 -7.74 -2.61
#